data_AF-A0A1H1FDA6-F1
#
_entry.id   AF-A0A1H1FDA6-F1
#
_cell.length_a   1.000
_cell.length_b   1.000
_cell.length_c   1.000
_cell.angle_alpha   90.00
_cell.angle_beta   90.00
_cell.angle_gamma   90.00
#
_symmetry.space_group_name_H-M   'P 1'
#
loop_
_entity.id
_entity.type
_entity.pdbx_description
1 polymer ?
#
loop_
_entity_poly.entity_id
_entity_poly.type
_entity_poly.pdbx_seq_one_letter_code
_entity_poly.pdbx_strand_id
1 'polypeptide(L)'
;MGAGEFDLIARIRARVGTRDDIVLGIGDDAALLAPPPGRHLVVTADTLNEGVHFPRVTAPADIGWKALAVNLSDLAAMGAEPAWCTLSLSLPQSDATWIDAFLDGFLALAGEHGIALVGGDTTRGPLSLSVTAMGFVDAGSALRRDGAQVGDDVWVTGTLGDAAGALVLLEREPAHPLRRRLDRPTPRVHAGRALAALAALASACVDVSDGLLADLGHICARSDVGARIEIPSLPASEALRDAFDDVARAALQAAGGDDYELCFTADASHRERIASLASRLDLRITRIGRITAGTAVVAVDAAGTAWQPPRTGYDHFE
;
A
#
# COMPACT_ATOMS: atom_id res chain seq x y z
N MET A 1 -5.86 36.46 3.91
CA MET A 1 -7.00 36.30 4.84
C MET A 1 -7.39 34.83 4.78
N GLY A 2 -7.37 34.12 5.91
CA GLY A 2 -7.62 32.68 5.92
C GLY A 2 -9.04 32.38 5.46
N ALA A 3 -9.18 31.39 4.58
CA ALA A 3 -10.49 30.92 4.13
C ALA A 3 -11.19 30.22 5.31
N GLY A 4 -12.50 30.38 5.46
CA GLY A 4 -13.26 29.62 6.47
C GLY A 4 -13.26 28.12 6.14
N GLU A 5 -13.66 27.28 7.10
CA GLU A 5 -13.87 25.83 6.88
C GLU A 5 -14.72 25.56 5.62
N PHE A 6 -15.84 26.29 5.48
CA PHE A 6 -16.72 26.17 4.31
C PHE A 6 -16.06 26.55 2.98
N ASP A 7 -15.09 27.45 2.98
CA ASP A 7 -14.35 27.79 1.74
C ASP A 7 -13.45 26.63 1.31
N LEU A 8 -12.88 25.89 2.28
CA LEU A 8 -12.07 24.70 2.01
C LEU A 8 -12.92 23.55 1.50
N ILE A 9 -14.09 23.32 2.12
CA ILE A 9 -15.06 22.33 1.64
C ILE A 9 -15.55 22.68 0.23
N ALA A 10 -15.87 23.94 -0.04
CA ALA A 10 -16.28 24.39 -1.37
C ALA A 10 -15.18 24.16 -2.41
N ARG A 11 -13.90 24.36 -2.05
CA ARG A 11 -12.74 24.07 -2.91
C ARG A 11 -12.62 22.58 -3.22
N ILE A 12 -12.73 21.72 -2.21
CA ILE A 12 -12.72 20.26 -2.40
C ILE A 12 -13.86 19.86 -3.36
N ARG A 13 -15.08 20.32 -3.07
CA ARG A 13 -16.27 20.03 -3.87
C ARG A 13 -16.13 20.46 -5.32
N ALA A 14 -15.49 21.60 -5.60
CA ALA A 14 -15.29 22.10 -6.96
C ALA A 14 -14.32 21.24 -7.79
N ARG A 15 -13.53 20.37 -7.15
CA ARG A 15 -12.49 19.57 -7.80
C ARG A 15 -12.82 18.08 -7.92
N VAL A 16 -13.81 17.58 -7.18
CA VAL A 16 -14.21 16.18 -7.28
C VAL A 16 -15.08 15.94 -8.50
N GLY A 17 -14.85 14.81 -9.19
CA GLY A 17 -15.64 14.40 -10.34
C GLY A 17 -17.00 13.80 -9.95
N THR A 18 -17.90 13.69 -10.92
CA THR A 18 -19.19 12.99 -10.80
C THR A 18 -19.11 11.58 -11.38
N ARG A 19 -19.90 10.65 -10.84
CA ARG A 19 -20.08 9.29 -11.37
C ARG A 19 -21.52 8.83 -11.20
N ASP A 20 -21.97 7.92 -12.06
CA ASP A 20 -23.36 7.42 -12.05
C ASP A 20 -23.70 6.59 -10.81
N ASP A 21 -22.69 6.01 -10.15
CA ASP A 21 -22.83 5.24 -8.91
C ASP A 21 -22.79 6.12 -7.64
N ILE A 22 -22.69 7.45 -7.80
CA ILE A 22 -22.80 8.44 -6.73
C ILE A 22 -24.14 9.16 -6.89
N VAL A 23 -25.15 8.73 -6.14
CA VAL A 23 -26.49 9.33 -6.13
C VAL A 23 -26.46 10.71 -5.46
N LEU A 24 -25.64 10.84 -4.42
CA LEU A 24 -25.38 12.10 -3.70
C LEU A 24 -23.92 12.10 -3.23
N GLY A 25 -23.16 13.12 -3.63
CA GLY A 25 -21.76 13.30 -3.24
C GLY A 25 -21.58 14.46 -2.25
N ILE A 26 -20.41 15.11 -2.28
CA ILE A 26 -20.08 16.22 -1.38
C ILE A 26 -21.07 17.38 -1.53
N GLY A 27 -21.61 17.86 -0.41
CA GLY A 27 -22.52 19.01 -0.33
C GLY A 27 -23.80 18.78 0.46
N ASP A 28 -23.93 17.65 1.15
CA ASP A 28 -25.03 17.28 2.04
C ASP A 28 -24.46 16.57 3.29
N ASP A 29 -25.31 16.17 4.24
CA ASP A 29 -24.89 15.53 5.50
C ASP A 29 -24.25 14.15 5.32
N ALA A 30 -24.54 13.46 4.20
CA ALA A 30 -23.96 12.17 3.87
C ALA A 30 -23.99 11.90 2.36
N ALA A 31 -23.07 11.07 1.89
CA ALA A 31 -23.10 10.54 0.54
C ALA A 31 -24.12 9.40 0.39
N LEU A 32 -24.79 9.33 -0.75
CA LEU A 32 -25.64 8.20 -1.16
C LEU A 32 -24.96 7.48 -2.32
N LEU A 33 -24.57 6.23 -2.08
CA LEU A 33 -23.74 5.44 -2.99
C LEU A 33 -24.51 4.21 -3.46
N ALA A 34 -24.44 3.90 -4.75
CA ALA A 34 -25.15 2.78 -5.37
C ALA A 34 -24.17 1.62 -5.65
N PRO A 35 -24.00 0.65 -4.73
CA PRO A 35 -23.10 -0.47 -4.95
C PRO A 35 -23.59 -1.37 -6.10
N PRO A 36 -22.68 -1.94 -6.91
CA PRO A 36 -23.03 -2.90 -7.94
C PRO A 36 -23.68 -4.15 -7.31
N PRO A 37 -24.75 -4.69 -7.92
CA PRO A 37 -25.45 -5.85 -7.38
C PRO A 37 -24.54 -7.09 -7.39
N GLY A 38 -24.64 -7.92 -6.33
CA GLY A 38 -23.95 -9.22 -6.26
C GLY A 38 -22.46 -9.18 -5.90
N ARG A 39 -21.90 -8.00 -5.62
CA ARG A 39 -20.51 -7.82 -5.17
C ARG A 39 -20.46 -7.51 -3.67
N HIS A 40 -19.35 -7.84 -3.03
CA HIS A 40 -19.11 -7.44 -1.64
C HIS A 40 -18.37 -6.11 -1.59
N LEU A 41 -18.80 -5.25 -0.67
CA LEU A 41 -18.08 -4.04 -0.30
C LEU A 41 -16.85 -4.41 0.55
N VAL A 42 -15.69 -3.91 0.15
CA VAL A 42 -14.46 -3.93 0.93
C VAL A 42 -14.23 -2.52 1.46
N VAL A 43 -13.92 -2.39 2.75
CA VAL A 43 -13.69 -1.10 3.42
C VAL A 43 -12.38 -1.18 4.16
N THR A 44 -11.53 -0.18 3.99
CA THR A 44 -10.30 0.03 4.76
C THR A 44 -10.23 1.48 5.22
N ALA A 45 -9.46 1.75 6.28
CA ALA A 45 -9.19 3.10 6.74
C ALA A 45 -7.80 3.19 7.38
N ASP A 46 -7.02 4.15 6.92
CA ASP A 46 -5.70 4.49 7.48
C ASP A 46 -5.63 5.93 7.94
N THR A 47 -4.72 6.20 8.87
CA THR A 47 -4.41 7.54 9.35
C THR A 47 -2.94 7.85 9.18
N LEU A 48 -2.62 8.96 8.50
CA LEU A 48 -1.27 9.49 8.40
C LEU A 48 -1.11 10.74 9.27
N ASN A 49 -0.18 10.67 10.20
CA ASN A 49 0.19 11.76 11.11
C ASN A 49 1.56 12.35 10.74
N GLU A 50 1.65 13.68 10.72
CA GLU A 50 2.90 14.39 10.46
C GLU A 50 3.98 14.03 11.48
N GLY A 51 5.19 13.72 11.01
CA GLY A 51 6.33 13.34 11.85
C GLY A 51 6.28 11.89 12.35
N VAL A 52 5.21 11.16 12.06
CA VAL A 52 5.11 9.71 12.28
C VAL A 52 5.19 8.98 10.95
N HIS A 53 4.29 9.30 10.01
CA HIS A 53 4.16 8.56 8.74
C HIS A 53 4.78 9.29 7.54
N PHE A 54 5.05 10.59 7.69
CA PHE A 54 5.75 11.39 6.71
C PHE A 54 6.58 12.48 7.40
N PRO A 55 7.78 12.81 6.87
CA PRO A 55 8.58 13.93 7.37
C PRO A 55 7.85 15.26 7.26
N ARG A 56 8.12 16.21 8.17
CA ARG A 56 7.54 17.58 8.14
C ARG A 56 7.85 18.36 6.86
N VAL A 57 8.92 17.97 6.17
CA VAL A 57 9.38 18.59 4.92
C VAL A 57 8.72 17.99 3.67
N THR A 58 7.80 17.03 3.83
CA THR A 58 7.10 16.39 2.71
C THR A 58 6.18 17.39 2.02
N ALA A 59 6.19 17.43 0.69
CA ALA A 59 5.37 18.38 -0.05
C ALA A 59 3.87 18.02 0.10
N PRO A 60 2.95 19.00 0.11
CA PRO A 60 1.52 18.72 0.29
C PRO A 60 0.95 17.75 -0.76
N ALA A 61 1.36 17.90 -2.02
CA ALA A 61 0.96 16.98 -3.10
C ALA A 61 1.41 15.54 -2.84
N ASP A 62 2.58 15.35 -2.26
CA ASP A 62 3.10 14.02 -1.93
C ASP A 62 2.34 13.43 -0.74
N ILE A 63 2.00 14.26 0.26
CA ILE A 63 1.12 13.87 1.38
C ILE A 63 -0.25 13.42 0.86
N GLY A 64 -0.84 14.16 -0.09
CA GLY A 64 -2.12 13.79 -0.72
C GLY A 64 -2.05 12.51 -1.52
N TRP A 65 -0.97 12.33 -2.28
CA TRP A 65 -0.73 11.06 -2.98
C TRP A 65 -0.63 9.89 -2.00
N LYS A 66 0.25 9.99 -1.00
CA LYS A 66 0.51 8.91 -0.04
C LYS A 66 -0.75 8.57 0.76
N ALA A 67 -1.50 9.56 1.23
CA ALA A 67 -2.74 9.36 2.01
C ALA A 67 -3.76 8.45 1.29
N LEU A 68 -3.87 8.57 -0.03
CA LEU A 68 -4.73 7.68 -0.81
C LEU A 68 -4.02 6.36 -1.17
N ALA A 69 -2.73 6.41 -1.48
CA ALA A 69 -1.95 5.24 -1.90
C ALA A 69 -1.96 4.11 -0.87
N VAL A 70 -1.82 4.43 0.42
CA VAL A 70 -1.81 3.43 1.49
C VAL A 70 -3.13 2.64 1.54
N ASN A 71 -4.26 3.34 1.49
CA ASN A 71 -5.59 2.71 1.47
C ASN A 71 -5.86 1.94 0.16
N LEU A 72 -5.34 2.42 -0.97
CA LEU A 72 -5.43 1.68 -2.23
C LEU A 72 -4.57 0.40 -2.21
N SER A 73 -3.49 0.38 -1.43
CA SER A 73 -2.65 -0.81 -1.21
C SER A 73 -3.44 -1.91 -0.49
N ASP A 74 -4.16 -1.57 0.57
CA ASP A 74 -5.08 -2.51 1.25
C ASP A 74 -6.14 -3.09 0.32
N LEU A 75 -6.80 -2.22 -0.47
CA LEU A 75 -7.78 -2.67 -1.46
C LEU A 75 -7.13 -3.60 -2.50
N ALA A 76 -5.89 -3.32 -2.91
CA ALA A 76 -5.13 -4.19 -3.80
C ALA A 76 -4.83 -5.55 -3.15
N ALA A 77 -4.45 -5.60 -1.87
CA ALA A 77 -4.19 -6.82 -1.12
C ALA A 77 -5.43 -7.71 -0.97
N MET A 78 -6.62 -7.12 -1.05
CA MET A 78 -7.92 -7.82 -1.08
C MET A 78 -8.40 -8.14 -2.51
N GLY A 79 -7.67 -7.70 -3.54
CA GLY A 79 -8.06 -7.84 -4.94
C GLY A 79 -9.28 -6.99 -5.34
N ALA A 80 -9.59 -5.96 -4.55
CA ALA A 80 -10.76 -5.12 -4.73
C ALA A 80 -10.56 -4.11 -5.88
N GLU A 81 -11.65 -3.82 -6.57
CA GLU A 81 -11.75 -2.66 -7.45
C GLU A 81 -12.10 -1.42 -6.62
N PRO A 82 -11.25 -0.39 -6.57
CA PRO A 82 -11.54 0.85 -5.87
C PRO A 82 -12.77 1.54 -6.43
N ALA A 83 -13.57 2.16 -5.56
CA ALA A 83 -14.79 2.86 -5.97
C ALA A 83 -14.89 4.25 -5.33
N TRP A 84 -14.88 4.32 -4.00
CA TRP A 84 -15.14 5.56 -3.27
C TRP A 84 -14.17 5.75 -2.11
N CYS A 85 -13.96 6.97 -1.69
CA CYS A 85 -13.27 7.28 -0.45
C CYS A 85 -13.85 8.49 0.27
N THR A 86 -13.58 8.59 1.56
CA THR A 86 -13.79 9.80 2.36
C THR A 86 -12.46 10.31 2.91
N LEU A 87 -12.37 11.63 3.13
CA LEU A 87 -11.18 12.27 3.70
C LEU A 87 -11.56 13.07 4.95
N SER A 88 -11.05 12.68 6.12
CA SER A 88 -11.03 13.52 7.31
C SER A 88 -9.66 14.19 7.42
N LEU A 89 -9.65 15.52 7.38
CA LEU A 89 -8.44 16.33 7.34
C LEU A 89 -8.39 17.28 8.55
N SER A 90 -7.40 17.09 9.41
CA SER A 90 -7.08 18.02 10.50
C SER A 90 -5.90 18.89 10.09
N LEU A 91 -6.08 20.21 10.15
CA LEU A 91 -5.06 21.20 9.80
C LEU A 91 -4.80 22.18 10.94
N PRO A 92 -3.55 22.60 11.19
CA PRO A 92 -3.25 23.55 12.27
C PRO A 92 -3.79 24.95 11.97
N GLN A 93 -3.85 25.29 10.68
CA GLN A 93 -4.35 26.56 10.17
C GLN A 93 -5.03 26.36 8.82
N SER A 94 -5.97 27.24 8.48
CA SER A 94 -6.56 27.28 7.15
C SER A 94 -5.55 27.84 6.14
N ASP A 95 -5.06 26.97 5.26
CA ASP A 95 -4.13 27.31 4.17
C ASP A 95 -4.66 26.74 2.85
N ALA A 96 -5.28 27.62 2.05
CA ALA A 96 -5.85 27.25 0.76
C ALA A 96 -4.79 26.76 -0.24
N THR A 97 -3.59 27.33 -0.21
CA THR A 97 -2.49 26.93 -1.12
C THR A 97 -2.02 25.52 -0.79
N TRP A 98 -1.89 25.21 0.51
CA TRP A 98 -1.55 23.87 0.96
C TRP A 98 -2.62 22.86 0.53
N ILE A 99 -3.90 23.19 0.69
CA ILE A 99 -5.02 22.32 0.32
C ILE A 99 -5.09 22.09 -1.19
N ASP A 100 -4.93 23.15 -1.99
CA ASP A 100 -4.93 23.01 -3.46
C ASP A 100 -3.79 22.06 -3.91
N ALA A 101 -2.59 22.24 -3.36
CA ALA A 101 -1.45 21.35 -3.65
C ALA A 101 -1.66 19.92 -3.14
N PHE A 102 -2.23 19.74 -1.95
CA PHE A 102 -2.61 18.44 -1.42
C PHE A 102 -3.59 17.70 -2.33
N LEU A 103 -4.65 18.39 -2.76
CA LEU A 103 -5.65 17.85 -3.67
C LEU A 103 -5.08 17.55 -5.06
N ASP A 104 -4.05 18.26 -5.53
CA ASP A 104 -3.38 17.94 -6.80
C ASP A 104 -2.82 16.51 -6.78
N GLY A 105 -2.13 16.13 -5.70
CA GLY A 105 -1.59 14.78 -5.58
C GLY A 105 -2.64 13.71 -5.29
N PHE A 106 -3.58 14.01 -4.39
CA PHE A 106 -4.66 13.09 -4.05
C PHE A 106 -5.53 12.76 -5.26
N LEU A 107 -5.98 13.79 -5.99
CA LEU A 107 -6.89 13.61 -7.13
C LEU A 107 -6.17 13.07 -8.38
N ALA A 108 -4.86 13.32 -8.53
CA ALA A 108 -4.07 12.66 -9.57
C ALA A 108 -4.12 11.14 -9.42
N LEU A 109 -3.77 10.62 -8.23
CA LEU A 109 -3.82 9.18 -7.96
C LEU A 109 -5.26 8.64 -7.98
N ALA A 110 -6.23 9.42 -7.49
CA ALA A 110 -7.63 9.04 -7.53
C ALA A 110 -8.13 8.83 -8.97
N GLY A 111 -7.72 9.72 -9.89
CA GLY A 111 -8.00 9.61 -11.32
C GLY A 111 -7.37 8.37 -11.96
N GLU A 112 -6.12 8.03 -11.61
CA GLU A 112 -5.42 6.85 -12.12
C GLU A 112 -6.14 5.54 -11.78
N HIS A 113 -6.72 5.45 -10.58
CA HIS A 113 -7.39 4.23 -10.11
C HIS A 113 -8.92 4.27 -10.19
N GLY A 114 -9.49 5.37 -10.69
CA GLY A 114 -10.93 5.55 -10.79
C GLY A 114 -11.62 5.44 -9.42
N ILE A 115 -11.06 6.00 -8.37
CA ILE A 115 -11.69 6.12 -7.05
C ILE A 115 -12.20 7.56 -6.86
N ALA A 116 -13.39 7.73 -6.29
CA ALA A 116 -14.00 9.04 -6.10
C ALA A 116 -14.04 9.47 -4.64
N LEU A 117 -13.61 10.70 -4.36
CA LEU A 117 -13.82 11.33 -3.05
C LEU A 117 -15.28 11.77 -2.94
N VAL A 118 -16.04 11.12 -2.05
CA VAL A 118 -17.50 11.30 -1.94
C VAL A 118 -17.94 12.06 -0.70
N GLY A 119 -17.05 12.24 0.27
CA GLY A 119 -17.35 12.89 1.54
C GLY A 119 -16.11 13.07 2.40
N GLY A 120 -16.29 13.60 3.60
CA GLY A 120 -15.17 13.87 4.48
C GLY A 120 -15.51 14.81 5.62
N ASP A 121 -14.47 15.17 6.35
CA ASP A 121 -14.51 16.17 7.42
C ASP A 121 -13.28 17.07 7.31
N THR A 122 -13.39 18.34 7.70
CA THR A 122 -12.25 19.26 7.74
C THR A 122 -12.29 20.03 9.04
N THR A 123 -11.27 19.84 9.87
CA THR A 123 -11.25 20.39 11.22
C THR A 123 -9.90 21.03 11.55
N ARG A 124 -9.84 21.75 12.68
CA ARG A 124 -8.62 22.38 13.16
C ARG A 124 -7.93 21.52 14.22
N GLY A 125 -6.67 21.18 13.99
CA GLY A 125 -5.84 20.40 14.92
C GLY A 125 -4.44 20.15 14.36
N PRO A 126 -3.59 19.32 14.99
CA PRO A 126 -2.33 18.89 14.40
C PRO A 126 -2.56 18.28 13.00
N LEU A 127 -1.58 18.40 12.10
CA LEU A 127 -1.69 17.86 10.75
C LEU A 127 -1.85 16.33 10.81
N SER A 128 -3.06 15.88 10.48
CA SER A 128 -3.46 14.47 10.50
C SER A 128 -4.49 14.25 9.40
N LEU A 129 -4.37 13.13 8.71
CA LEU A 129 -5.21 12.76 7.60
C LEU A 129 -5.73 11.35 7.83
N SER A 130 -7.04 11.17 7.82
CA SER A 130 -7.65 9.85 7.81
C SER A 130 -8.44 9.67 6.53
N VAL A 131 -8.15 8.60 5.80
CA VAL A 131 -8.89 8.23 4.60
C VAL A 131 -9.60 6.93 4.89
N THR A 132 -10.86 6.83 4.46
CA THR A 132 -11.55 5.55 4.39
C THR A 132 -11.75 5.25 2.92
N ALA A 133 -11.20 4.15 2.42
CA ALA A 133 -11.39 3.72 1.05
C ALA A 133 -12.34 2.52 0.97
N MET A 134 -13.13 2.51 -0.08
CA MET A 134 -14.17 1.54 -0.37
C MET A 134 -13.96 0.99 -1.77
N GLY A 135 -14.06 -0.33 -1.89
CA GLY A 135 -13.97 -1.03 -3.17
C GLY A 135 -14.87 -2.24 -3.23
N PHE A 136 -14.83 -2.95 -4.34
CA PHE A 136 -15.69 -4.09 -4.61
C PHE A 136 -14.92 -5.33 -5.05
N VAL A 137 -15.35 -6.48 -4.56
CA VAL A 137 -14.91 -7.80 -5.00
C VAL A 137 -16.12 -8.63 -5.42
N ASP A 138 -15.92 -9.51 -6.40
CA ASP A 138 -16.93 -10.51 -6.71
C ASP A 138 -17.07 -11.48 -5.54
N ALA A 139 -18.26 -12.05 -5.35
CA ALA A 139 -18.49 -12.99 -4.26
C ALA A 139 -17.51 -14.17 -4.35
N GLY A 140 -16.69 -14.35 -3.31
CA GLY A 140 -15.69 -15.41 -3.22
C GLY A 140 -14.36 -15.14 -3.95
N SER A 141 -14.17 -13.96 -4.56
CA SER A 141 -12.91 -13.61 -5.23
C SER A 141 -11.92 -12.81 -4.36
N ALA A 142 -12.33 -12.43 -3.15
CA ALA A 142 -11.50 -11.64 -2.25
C ALA A 142 -10.21 -12.39 -1.91
N LEU A 143 -9.08 -11.75 -2.14
CA LEU A 143 -7.81 -12.24 -1.62
C LEU A 143 -7.80 -12.09 -0.11
N ARG A 144 -7.21 -13.06 0.59
CA ARG A 144 -7.21 -13.12 2.06
C ARG A 144 -5.84 -13.54 2.57
N ARG A 145 -5.59 -13.34 3.86
CA ARG A 145 -4.35 -13.75 4.54
C ARG A 145 -4.33 -15.21 5.00
N ASP A 146 -5.47 -15.92 4.95
CA ASP A 146 -5.68 -17.23 5.60
C ASP A 146 -5.83 -18.42 4.63
N GLY A 147 -5.28 -18.32 3.41
CA GLY A 147 -5.36 -19.39 2.42
C GLY A 147 -4.02 -20.02 2.03
N ALA A 148 -2.90 -19.63 2.65
CA ALA A 148 -1.58 -20.13 2.28
C ALA A 148 -1.43 -21.62 2.64
N GLN A 149 -0.76 -22.39 1.79
CA GLN A 149 -0.58 -23.83 1.95
C GLN A 149 0.90 -24.21 1.94
N VAL A 150 1.26 -25.25 2.71
CA VAL A 150 2.62 -25.80 2.70
C VAL A 150 3.02 -26.22 1.29
N GLY A 151 4.15 -25.70 0.81
CA GLY A 151 4.64 -25.93 -0.55
C GLY A 151 4.34 -24.80 -1.53
N ASP A 152 3.44 -23.87 -1.18
CA ASP A 152 3.25 -22.65 -1.97
C ASP A 152 4.56 -21.87 -2.09
N ASP A 153 4.80 -21.30 -3.27
CA ASP A 153 5.85 -20.31 -3.44
C ASP A 153 5.39 -18.97 -2.84
N VAL A 154 6.34 -18.22 -2.27
CA VAL A 154 6.11 -16.83 -1.81
C VAL A 154 6.63 -15.87 -2.87
N TRP A 155 5.83 -14.87 -3.21
CA TRP A 155 6.10 -13.89 -4.26
C TRP A 155 5.93 -12.46 -3.72
N VAL A 156 6.67 -11.54 -4.31
CA VAL A 156 6.49 -10.10 -4.09
C VAL A 156 6.46 -9.34 -5.41
N THR A 157 5.65 -8.27 -5.48
CA THR A 157 5.69 -7.33 -6.60
C THR A 157 6.80 -6.29 -6.43
N GLY A 158 7.22 -5.68 -7.53
CA GLY A 158 8.11 -4.52 -7.53
C GLY A 158 9.47 -4.75 -6.88
N THR A 159 9.86 -3.82 -6.02
CA THR A 159 11.13 -3.77 -5.28
C THR A 159 10.87 -3.40 -3.83
N LEU A 160 11.67 -3.95 -2.93
CA LEU A 160 11.53 -3.77 -1.49
C LEU A 160 12.66 -2.90 -0.93
N GLY A 161 12.42 -2.27 0.22
CA GLY A 161 13.38 -1.49 0.99
C GLY A 161 13.71 -0.11 0.41
N ASP A 162 13.07 0.30 -0.67
CA ASP A 162 13.35 1.58 -1.33
C ASP A 162 12.94 2.76 -0.43
N ALA A 163 11.74 2.69 0.15
CA ALA A 163 11.20 3.74 1.02
C ALA A 163 12.00 3.82 2.33
N ALA A 164 12.30 2.68 2.94
CA ALA A 164 13.17 2.61 4.11
C ALA A 164 14.59 3.16 3.83
N GLY A 165 15.16 2.84 2.66
CA GLY A 165 16.44 3.41 2.22
C GLY A 165 16.37 4.93 2.05
N ALA A 166 15.27 5.46 1.50
CA ALA A 166 15.06 6.90 1.41
C ALA A 166 14.99 7.57 2.78
N LEU A 167 14.36 6.93 3.76
CA LEU A 167 14.27 7.45 5.12
C LEU A 167 15.66 7.53 5.78
N VAL A 168 16.52 6.52 5.59
CA VAL A 168 17.92 6.55 6.08
C VAL A 168 18.72 7.68 5.43
N LEU A 169 18.47 7.98 4.15
CA LEU A 169 19.19 9.01 3.40
C LEU A 169 18.61 10.41 3.59
N LEU A 170 17.45 10.56 4.23
CA LEU A 170 16.65 11.79 4.21
C LEU A 170 17.42 13.04 4.63
N GLU A 171 18.26 12.96 5.66
CA GLU A 171 19.03 14.11 6.16
C GLU A 171 20.27 14.41 5.31
N ARG A 172 20.89 13.39 4.71
CA ARG A 172 22.17 13.50 4.01
C ARG A 172 21.99 13.79 2.53
N GLU A 173 20.97 13.19 1.92
CA GLU A 173 20.67 13.23 0.49
C GLU A 173 19.16 13.37 0.26
N PRO A 174 18.53 14.48 0.69
CA PRO A 174 17.07 14.66 0.67
C PRO A 174 16.43 14.55 -0.72
N ALA A 175 17.22 14.75 -1.78
CA ALA A 175 16.81 14.66 -3.18
C ALA A 175 17.18 13.33 -3.85
N HIS A 176 17.61 12.32 -3.10
CA HIS A 176 17.98 11.01 -3.63
C HIS A 176 16.79 10.37 -4.39
N PRO A 177 17.00 9.65 -5.51
CA PRO A 177 15.91 9.06 -6.31
C PRO A 177 14.95 8.17 -5.52
N LEU A 178 15.45 7.51 -4.46
CA LEU A 178 14.62 6.69 -3.56
C LEU A 178 13.51 7.49 -2.86
N ARG A 179 13.66 8.81 -2.70
CA ARG A 179 12.68 9.67 -2.02
C ARG A 179 11.28 9.55 -2.62
N ARG A 180 11.20 9.34 -3.94
CA ARG A 180 9.91 9.15 -4.61
C ARG A 180 9.17 7.89 -4.13
N ARG A 181 9.88 6.83 -3.73
CA ARG A 181 9.26 5.58 -3.25
C ARG A 181 8.66 5.76 -1.85
N LEU A 182 9.27 6.60 -1.01
CA LEU A 182 8.75 6.98 0.31
C LEU A 182 7.55 7.95 0.22
N ASP A 183 7.67 8.96 -0.63
CA ASP A 183 6.72 10.07 -0.71
C ASP A 183 5.53 9.76 -1.62
N ARG A 184 5.73 8.96 -2.67
CA ARG A 184 4.71 8.55 -3.65
C ARG A 184 4.77 7.04 -3.94
N PRO A 185 4.44 6.18 -2.95
CA PRO A 185 4.34 4.76 -3.21
C PRO A 185 3.28 4.47 -4.29
N THR A 186 3.46 3.38 -5.02
CA THR A 186 2.58 3.00 -6.13
C THR A 186 1.73 1.81 -5.72
N PRO A 187 0.43 1.99 -5.42
CA PRO A 187 -0.42 0.89 -4.97
C PRO A 187 -0.65 -0.09 -6.11
N ARG A 188 -0.55 -1.39 -5.84
CA ARG A 188 -0.56 -2.44 -6.86
C ARG A 188 -1.97 -2.93 -7.21
N VAL A 189 -2.93 -2.00 -7.34
CA VAL A 189 -4.36 -2.28 -7.58
C VAL A 189 -4.59 -3.21 -8.77
N HIS A 190 -3.96 -2.93 -9.93
CA HIS A 190 -4.12 -3.76 -11.12
C HIS A 190 -3.57 -5.19 -10.92
N ALA A 191 -2.47 -5.32 -10.18
CA ALA A 191 -1.90 -6.63 -9.86
C ALA A 191 -2.81 -7.41 -8.91
N GLY A 192 -3.28 -6.78 -7.82
CA GLY A 192 -4.22 -7.37 -6.88
C GLY A 192 -5.49 -7.88 -7.55
N ARG A 193 -6.12 -7.03 -8.39
CA ARG A 193 -7.31 -7.42 -9.18
C ARG A 193 -7.04 -8.59 -10.13
N ALA A 194 -5.88 -8.60 -10.78
CA ALA A 194 -5.52 -9.67 -11.70
C ALA A 194 -5.22 -11.00 -10.98
N LEU A 195 -4.61 -10.95 -9.79
CA LEU A 195 -4.40 -12.11 -8.91
C LEU A 195 -5.74 -12.71 -8.48
N ALA A 196 -6.72 -11.87 -8.12
CA ALA A 196 -8.07 -12.29 -7.75
C ALA A 196 -8.87 -12.89 -8.92
N ALA A 197 -8.79 -12.30 -10.11
CA ALA A 197 -9.61 -12.70 -11.27
C ALA A 197 -9.18 -14.04 -11.90
N LEU A 198 -7.91 -14.43 -11.77
CA LEU A 198 -7.35 -15.60 -12.46
C LEU A 198 -7.54 -16.90 -11.68
N ALA A 199 -8.80 -17.36 -11.52
CA ALA A 199 -9.12 -18.67 -10.93
C ALA A 199 -8.33 -18.96 -9.64
N ALA A 200 -8.32 -18.01 -8.70
CA ALA A 200 -7.56 -18.09 -7.44
C ALA A 200 -6.05 -18.37 -7.66
N LEU A 201 -5.38 -17.54 -8.46
CA LEU A 201 -3.95 -17.69 -8.74
C LEU A 201 -3.11 -17.58 -7.46
N ALA A 202 -3.49 -16.64 -6.59
CA ALA A 202 -2.92 -16.49 -5.26
C ALA A 202 -3.76 -17.25 -4.22
N SER A 203 -3.09 -17.97 -3.34
CA SER A 203 -3.69 -18.68 -2.21
C SER A 203 -3.85 -17.76 -0.99
N ALA A 204 -2.90 -16.86 -0.74
CA ALA A 204 -3.03 -15.77 0.23
C ALA A 204 -2.33 -14.50 -0.25
N CYS A 205 -2.71 -13.34 0.27
CA CYS A 205 -2.12 -12.05 -0.07
C CYS A 205 -2.16 -11.07 1.11
N VAL A 206 -1.16 -10.20 1.16
CA VAL A 206 -1.01 -9.05 2.05
C VAL A 206 -0.20 -7.99 1.29
N ASP A 207 -0.40 -6.71 1.57
CA ASP A 207 0.55 -5.69 1.15
C ASP A 207 1.72 -5.58 2.15
N VAL A 208 2.82 -4.94 1.73
CA VAL A 208 4.03 -4.80 2.54
C VAL A 208 4.15 -3.36 3.01
N SER A 209 3.60 -3.06 4.19
CA SER A 209 3.58 -1.73 4.80
C SER A 209 4.53 -1.63 5.99
N ASP A 210 4.60 -2.66 6.83
CA ASP A 210 5.41 -2.67 8.06
C ASP A 210 6.74 -3.42 7.88
N GLY A 211 6.86 -4.11 6.75
CA GLY A 211 8.06 -4.78 6.28
C GLY A 211 7.81 -6.25 5.98
N LEU A 212 8.51 -6.76 4.97
CA LEU A 212 8.22 -8.07 4.37
C LEU A 212 8.06 -9.21 5.39
N LEU A 213 8.97 -9.32 6.36
CA LEU A 213 8.95 -10.42 7.33
C LEU A 213 7.78 -10.29 8.33
N ALA A 214 7.41 -9.07 8.71
CA ALA A 214 6.27 -8.81 9.58
C ALA A 214 4.95 -9.13 8.87
N ASP A 215 4.77 -8.57 7.67
CA ASP A 215 3.53 -8.71 6.90
C ASP A 215 3.31 -10.15 6.43
N LEU A 216 4.37 -10.84 5.99
CA LEU A 216 4.30 -12.28 5.71
C LEU A 216 4.00 -13.08 6.98
N GLY A 217 4.48 -12.63 8.14
CA GLY A 217 4.13 -13.19 9.45
C GLY A 217 2.63 -13.20 9.69
N HIS A 218 1.89 -12.18 9.25
CA HIS A 218 0.43 -12.16 9.33
C HIS A 218 -0.22 -13.24 8.46
N ILE A 219 0.28 -13.52 7.25
CA ILE A 219 -0.19 -14.64 6.43
C ILE A 219 0.06 -15.97 7.15
N CYS A 220 1.29 -16.17 7.64
CA CYS A 220 1.69 -17.37 8.36
C CYS A 220 0.79 -17.64 9.58
N ALA A 221 0.55 -16.63 10.42
CA ALA A 221 -0.28 -16.78 11.61
C ALA A 221 -1.75 -17.05 11.26
N ARG A 222 -2.28 -16.40 10.22
CA ARG A 222 -3.67 -16.55 9.78
C ARG A 222 -3.93 -17.87 9.05
N SER A 223 -2.92 -18.43 8.41
CA SER A 223 -3.01 -19.69 7.66
C SER A 223 -2.51 -20.93 8.45
N ASP A 224 -1.99 -20.75 9.67
CA ASP A 224 -1.37 -21.80 10.50
C ASP A 224 -0.21 -22.53 9.79
N VAL A 225 0.67 -21.74 9.17
CA VAL A 225 1.86 -22.20 8.42
C VAL A 225 3.08 -21.33 8.72
N GLY A 226 4.27 -21.79 8.34
CA GLY A 226 5.51 -21.03 8.40
C GLY A 226 5.97 -20.62 7.00
N ALA A 227 7.08 -19.89 6.92
CA ALA A 227 7.70 -19.54 5.64
C ALA A 227 9.22 -19.60 5.72
N ARG A 228 9.86 -19.96 4.61
CA ARG A 228 11.30 -19.82 4.41
C ARG A 228 11.56 -18.81 3.32
N ILE A 229 12.21 -17.70 3.67
CA ILE A 229 12.53 -16.59 2.76
C ILE A 229 14.03 -16.57 2.47
N GLU A 230 14.39 -16.50 1.19
CA GLU A 230 15.76 -16.48 0.71
C GLU A 230 16.21 -15.02 0.55
N ILE A 231 16.96 -14.48 1.50
CA ILE A 231 17.39 -13.06 1.50
C ILE A 231 18.07 -12.63 0.19
N PRO A 232 18.96 -13.44 -0.44
CA PRO A 232 19.58 -13.07 -1.71
C PRO A 232 18.60 -12.94 -2.89
N SER A 233 17.37 -13.46 -2.76
CA SER A 233 16.35 -13.41 -3.81
C SER A 233 15.50 -12.13 -3.78
N LEU A 234 15.59 -11.34 -2.70
CA LEU A 234 14.75 -10.15 -2.52
C LEU A 234 15.02 -9.11 -3.63
N PRO A 235 13.97 -8.61 -4.32
CA PRO A 235 14.16 -7.65 -5.41
C PRO A 235 14.53 -6.27 -4.87
N ALA A 236 15.62 -5.70 -5.40
CA ALA A 236 16.04 -4.33 -5.15
C ALA A 236 15.93 -3.47 -6.41
N SER A 237 15.65 -2.18 -6.24
CA SER A 237 15.85 -1.19 -7.30
C SER A 237 17.34 -0.97 -7.56
N GLU A 238 17.69 -0.38 -8.71
CA GLU A 238 19.07 0.03 -8.99
C GLU A 238 19.55 1.08 -7.98
N ALA A 239 18.73 2.11 -7.73
CA ALA A 239 19.04 3.16 -6.76
C ALA A 239 19.31 2.62 -5.34
N LEU A 240 18.62 1.56 -4.91
CA LEU A 240 18.88 0.93 -3.62
C LEU A 240 20.18 0.12 -3.62
N ARG A 241 20.50 -0.58 -4.72
CA ARG A 241 21.78 -1.31 -4.86
C ARG A 241 22.98 -0.37 -4.84
N ASP A 242 22.85 0.79 -5.47
CA ASP A 242 23.94 1.76 -5.58
C ASP A 242 24.18 2.49 -4.25
N ALA A 243 23.11 2.73 -3.47
CA ALA A 243 23.20 3.47 -2.21
C ALA A 243 23.63 2.62 -1.01
N PHE A 244 23.39 1.29 -1.03
CA PHE A 244 23.62 0.43 0.12
C PHE A 244 24.34 -0.88 -0.25
N ASP A 245 25.31 -1.25 0.60
CA ASP A 245 25.94 -2.58 0.53
C ASP A 245 24.92 -3.71 0.78
N ASP A 246 25.33 -4.94 0.49
CA ASP A 246 24.44 -6.11 0.55
C ASP A 246 23.85 -6.34 1.94
N VAL A 247 24.59 -6.02 3.01
CA VAL A 247 24.16 -6.26 4.39
C VAL A 247 23.10 -5.25 4.81
N ALA A 248 23.38 -3.96 4.61
CA ALA A 248 22.44 -2.89 4.92
C ALA A 248 21.18 -3.00 4.06
N ARG A 249 21.35 -3.29 2.76
CA ARG A 249 20.23 -3.46 1.83
C ARG A 249 19.33 -4.63 2.22
N ALA A 250 19.89 -5.77 2.60
CA ALA A 250 19.10 -6.92 3.06
C ALA A 250 18.22 -6.57 4.28
N ALA A 251 18.74 -5.80 5.23
CA ALA A 251 17.96 -5.34 6.38
C ALA A 251 16.80 -4.43 5.97
N LEU A 252 17.04 -3.47 5.05
CA LEU A 252 16.01 -2.58 4.52
C LEU A 252 14.93 -3.34 3.75
N GLN A 253 15.30 -4.33 2.93
CA GLN A 253 14.35 -5.13 2.15
C GLN A 253 13.51 -6.09 3.01
N ALA A 254 14.09 -6.62 4.09
CA ALA A 254 13.41 -7.63 4.91
C ALA A 254 12.48 -7.00 5.97
N ALA A 255 12.86 -5.85 6.53
CA ALA A 255 12.20 -5.26 7.70
C ALA A 255 11.91 -3.76 7.57
N GLY A 256 12.27 -3.13 6.45
CA GLY A 256 11.86 -1.76 6.17
C GLY A 256 10.40 -1.70 5.75
N GLY A 257 9.67 -0.72 6.27
CA GLY A 257 8.28 -0.45 5.87
C GLY A 257 8.15 0.50 4.69
N ASP A 258 6.90 0.91 4.43
CA ASP A 258 6.47 1.86 3.39
C ASP A 258 6.70 1.40 1.93
N ASP A 259 6.85 0.09 1.68
CA ASP A 259 7.03 -0.43 0.31
C ASP A 259 5.72 -0.41 -0.50
N TYR A 260 4.59 -0.77 0.12
CA TYR A 260 3.26 -0.91 -0.49
C TYR A 260 3.24 -1.79 -1.75
N GLU A 261 4.11 -2.80 -1.76
CA GLU A 261 4.10 -3.90 -2.70
C GLU A 261 3.16 -5.01 -2.20
N LEU A 262 2.76 -5.94 -3.07
CA LEU A 262 1.99 -7.12 -2.65
C LEU A 262 2.93 -8.29 -2.37
N CYS A 263 2.80 -8.89 -1.19
CA CYS A 263 3.33 -10.20 -0.86
C CYS A 263 2.20 -11.24 -0.97
N PHE A 264 2.40 -12.28 -1.76
CA PHE A 264 1.37 -13.30 -1.97
C PHE A 264 1.96 -14.70 -2.11
N THR A 265 1.13 -15.70 -1.85
CA THR A 265 1.49 -17.12 -1.97
C THR A 265 0.75 -17.75 -3.14
N ALA A 266 1.35 -18.73 -3.80
CA ALA A 266 0.71 -19.46 -4.89
C ALA A 266 1.31 -20.86 -5.03
N ASP A 267 0.49 -21.82 -5.44
CA ASP A 267 0.94 -23.17 -5.77
C ASP A 267 2.04 -23.14 -6.85
N ALA A 268 3.06 -23.98 -6.72
CA ALA A 268 4.21 -24.00 -7.63
C ALA A 268 3.82 -24.28 -9.10
N SER A 269 2.68 -24.92 -9.37
CA SER A 269 2.14 -25.13 -10.72
C SER A 269 1.72 -23.82 -11.41
N HIS A 270 1.55 -22.74 -10.66
CA HIS A 270 1.14 -21.43 -11.17
C HIS A 270 2.29 -20.53 -11.64
N ARG A 271 3.56 -20.97 -11.53
CA ARG A 271 4.75 -20.18 -11.91
C ARG A 271 4.67 -19.57 -13.32
N GLU A 272 4.27 -20.35 -14.32
CA GLU A 272 4.17 -19.85 -15.71
C GLU A 272 3.06 -18.80 -15.88
N ARG A 273 1.93 -19.00 -15.18
CA ARG A 273 0.80 -18.05 -15.18
C ARG A 273 1.21 -16.73 -14.51
N ILE A 274 1.98 -16.80 -13.41
CA ILE A 274 2.52 -15.62 -12.73
C ILE A 274 3.54 -14.90 -13.61
N ALA A 275 4.43 -15.63 -14.28
CA ALA A 275 5.38 -15.02 -15.23
C ALA A 275 4.67 -14.32 -16.40
N SER A 276 3.61 -14.93 -16.95
CA SER A 276 2.76 -14.30 -17.96
C SER A 276 2.04 -13.06 -17.42
N LEU A 277 1.54 -13.10 -16.18
CA LEU A 277 0.94 -11.95 -15.52
C LEU A 277 1.95 -10.80 -15.35
N ALA A 278 3.16 -11.09 -14.87
CA ALA A 278 4.24 -10.12 -14.72
C ALA A 278 4.55 -9.41 -16.05
N SER A 279 4.67 -10.17 -17.15
CA SER A 279 4.89 -9.61 -18.48
C SER A 279 3.72 -8.75 -18.98
N ARG A 280 2.47 -9.17 -18.75
CA ARG A 280 1.28 -8.40 -19.18
C ARG A 280 1.13 -7.09 -18.42
N LEU A 281 1.52 -7.06 -17.15
CA LEU A 281 1.42 -5.89 -16.30
C LEU A 281 2.65 -4.97 -16.38
N ASP A 282 3.69 -5.37 -17.13
CA ASP A 282 5.01 -4.73 -17.08
C ASP A 282 5.49 -4.49 -15.64
N LEU A 283 5.31 -5.50 -14.80
CA LEU A 283 5.56 -5.43 -13.36
C LEU A 283 6.49 -6.58 -12.96
N ARG A 284 7.57 -6.23 -12.25
CA ARG A 284 8.42 -7.24 -11.63
C ARG A 284 7.61 -8.02 -10.60
N ILE A 285 7.59 -9.35 -10.72
CA ILE A 285 7.04 -10.26 -9.71
C ILE A 285 8.13 -11.29 -9.43
N THR A 286 8.63 -11.30 -8.20
CA THR A 286 9.83 -12.08 -7.83
C THR A 286 9.44 -13.15 -6.82
N ARG A 287 9.81 -14.40 -7.10
CA ARG A 287 9.70 -15.49 -6.13
C ARG A 287 10.82 -15.33 -5.10
N ILE A 288 10.46 -15.29 -3.83
CA ILE A 288 11.39 -15.01 -2.73
C ILE A 288 11.53 -16.12 -1.70
N GLY A 289 10.77 -17.20 -1.85
CA GLY A 289 10.78 -18.29 -0.89
C GLY A 289 9.62 -19.24 -1.07
N ARG A 290 9.27 -19.92 0.02
CA ARG A 290 8.17 -20.89 0.05
C ARG A 290 7.52 -20.97 1.43
N ILE A 291 6.27 -21.38 1.46
CA ILE A 291 5.54 -21.73 2.67
C ILE A 291 5.98 -23.12 3.16
N THR A 292 6.17 -23.25 4.46
CA THR A 292 6.65 -24.46 5.13
C THR A 292 5.71 -24.87 6.26
N ALA A 293 5.82 -26.11 6.74
CA ALA A 293 5.18 -26.50 7.99
C ALA A 293 5.78 -25.72 9.18
N GLY A 294 5.01 -25.56 10.26
CA GLY A 294 5.36 -24.74 11.43
C GLY A 294 4.61 -23.42 11.43
N THR A 295 5.02 -22.45 12.25
CA THR A 295 4.35 -21.13 12.37
C THR A 295 5.30 -19.94 12.24
N ALA A 296 6.61 -20.19 12.08
CA ALA A 296 7.62 -19.14 12.03
C ALA A 296 7.98 -18.75 10.60
N VAL A 297 8.24 -17.45 10.40
CA VAL A 297 8.94 -16.94 9.22
C VAL A 297 10.44 -17.03 9.49
N VAL A 298 11.16 -17.77 8.65
CA VAL A 298 12.61 -17.97 8.74
C VAL A 298 13.28 -17.40 7.50
N ALA A 299 14.02 -16.31 7.69
CA ALA A 299 14.91 -15.78 6.66
C ALA A 299 16.23 -16.56 6.63
N VAL A 300 16.79 -16.76 5.44
CA VAL A 300 18.07 -17.44 5.25
C VAL A 300 18.99 -16.73 4.27
N ASP A 301 20.29 -16.86 4.50
CA ASP A 301 21.33 -16.36 3.61
C ASP A 301 21.56 -17.28 2.38
N ALA A 302 22.55 -16.95 1.55
CA ALA A 302 22.93 -17.72 0.36
C ALA A 302 23.44 -19.14 0.67
N ALA A 303 23.97 -19.38 1.88
CA ALA A 303 24.38 -20.69 2.35
C ALA A 303 23.21 -21.50 2.95
N GLY A 304 22.03 -20.88 3.07
CA GLY A 304 20.84 -21.46 3.67
C GLY A 304 20.84 -21.42 5.20
N THR A 305 21.78 -20.68 5.80
CA THR A 305 21.88 -20.46 7.25
C THR A 305 20.84 -19.46 7.70
N ALA A 306 20.31 -19.62 8.91
CA ALA A 306 19.35 -18.66 9.48
C ALA A 306 19.96 -17.25 9.49
N TRP A 307 19.26 -16.32 8.87
CA TRP A 307 19.57 -14.90 8.87
C TRP A 307 18.57 -14.19 9.78
N GLN A 308 19.06 -13.28 10.62
CA GLN A 308 18.20 -12.49 11.49
C GLN A 308 18.31 -11.02 11.10
N PRO A 309 17.16 -10.35 10.90
CA PRO A 309 17.18 -8.92 10.68
C PRO A 309 17.57 -8.19 11.97
N PRO A 310 18.16 -7.00 11.87
CA PRO A 310 18.43 -6.17 13.05
C PRO A 310 17.16 -5.64 13.73
N ARG A 311 16.00 -5.69 13.04
CA ARG A 311 14.67 -5.31 13.53
C ARG A 311 13.61 -6.20 12.87
N THR A 312 12.47 -6.42 13.52
CA THR A 312 11.42 -7.34 13.04
C THR A 312 10.31 -6.68 12.21
N GLY A 313 10.27 -5.35 12.13
CA GLY A 313 9.25 -4.55 11.43
C GLY A 313 9.01 -3.23 12.14
N TYR A 314 7.99 -2.48 11.72
CA TYR A 314 7.51 -1.27 12.42
C TYR A 314 6.38 -1.60 13.41
N ASP A 315 6.38 -0.94 14.58
CA ASP A 315 5.29 -0.98 15.56
C ASP A 315 5.05 0.46 16.05
N HIS A 316 3.79 0.91 16.06
CA HIS A 316 3.41 2.25 16.48
C HIS A 316 3.66 2.54 17.97
N PHE A 317 3.77 1.50 18.80
CA PHE A 317 3.86 1.64 20.25
C PHE A 317 5.20 1.17 20.84
N GLU A 318 6.18 0.77 20.00
CA GLU A 318 7.54 0.37 20.40
C GLU A 318 8.66 1.23 19.81
#